data_AF-I1C433-F1
#
_entry.id   AF-I1C433-F1
#
_cell.length_a   1.000
_cell.length_b   1.000
_cell.length_c   1.000
_cell.angle_alpha   90.00
_cell.angle_beta   90.00
_cell.angle_gamma   90.00
#
_symmetry.space_group_name_H-M   'P 1'
#
loop_
_entity.id
_entity.type
_entity.pdbx_description
1 polymer ?
#
loop_
_entity_poly.entity_id
_entity_poly.type
_entity_poly.pdbx_seq_one_letter_code
_entity_poly.pdbx_strand_id
1 'polypeptide(L)'
;MESIEYIQKILKEQGPFDGILGFSQGACFAALLTQYLETQSNGFDHHPPFKFAILVSGFKPLVQEATNTMLSKDCPLKTPSLHYIGDFDTLVLPQKMMALTEAFQNPTIFRHSGG
;
A
#
# COMPACT_ATOMS: atom_id res chain seq x y z
N MET A 1 -2.04 -0.39 -19.40
CA MET A 1 -1.08 0.73 -19.31
C MET A 1 -1.77 2.04 -18.93
N GLU A 2 -2.98 2.31 -19.43
CA GLU A 2 -3.74 3.55 -19.15
C GLU A 2 -3.87 3.95 -17.66
N SER A 3 -4.15 3.02 -16.74
CA SER A 3 -4.32 3.38 -15.31
C SER A 3 -3.04 3.91 -14.66
N ILE A 4 -1.87 3.37 -15.03
CA ILE A 4 -0.58 3.79 -14.48
C ILE A 4 -0.20 5.16 -15.04
N GLU A 5 -0.44 5.41 -16.32
CA GLU A 5 -0.26 6.71 -16.98
C GLU A 5 -1.18 7.79 -16.39
N TYR A 6 -2.43 7.42 -16.11
CA TYR A 6 -3.38 8.31 -15.47
C TYR A 6 -2.93 8.69 -14.05
N ILE A 7 -2.51 7.72 -13.24
CA ILE A 7 -2.05 7.99 -11.87
C ILE A 7 -0.81 8.88 -11.87
N GLN A 8 0.17 8.64 -12.75
CA GLN A 8 1.35 9.49 -12.78
C GLN A 8 1.05 10.90 -13.30
N LYS A 9 0.09 11.06 -14.22
CA LYS A 9 -0.44 12.38 -14.58
C LYS A 9 -1.02 13.10 -13.36
N ILE A 10 -1.85 12.42 -12.55
CA ILE A 10 -2.44 13.00 -11.33
C ILE A 10 -1.37 13.36 -10.29
N LEU A 11 -0.41 12.46 -10.03
CA LEU A 11 0.70 12.73 -9.09
C LEU A 11 1.51 13.96 -9.50
N LYS A 12 1.69 14.17 -10.81
CA LYS A 12 2.40 15.32 -11.38
C LYS A 12 1.59 16.61 -11.32
N GLU A 13 0.34 16.57 -11.77
CA GLU A 13 -0.48 17.77 -11.97
C GLU A 13 -1.13 18.27 -10.67
N GLN A 14 -1.36 17.38 -9.71
CA GLN A 14 -2.11 17.67 -8.49
C GLN A 14 -1.34 17.39 -7.20
N GLY A 15 -0.15 16.80 -7.29
CA GLY A 15 0.73 16.60 -6.15
C GLY A 15 1.47 17.88 -5.72
N PRO A 16 2.33 17.78 -4.69
CA PRO A 16 2.60 16.57 -3.91
C PRO A 16 1.45 16.27 -2.94
N PHE A 17 1.06 14.99 -2.88
CA PHE A 17 0.15 14.46 -1.89
C PHE A 17 0.95 13.99 -0.66
N ASP A 18 0.44 14.32 0.53
CA ASP A 18 1.06 13.90 1.78
C ASP A 18 0.84 12.42 2.10
N GLY A 19 -0.18 11.79 1.54
CA GLY A 19 -0.48 10.39 1.84
C GLY A 19 -1.50 9.79 0.90
N ILE A 20 -1.70 8.49 1.07
CA ILE A 20 -2.64 7.71 0.28
C ILE A 20 -3.56 6.89 1.19
N LEU A 21 -4.83 6.76 0.78
CA LEU A 21 -5.80 5.87 1.41
C LEU A 21 -6.33 4.89 0.36
N GLY A 22 -6.39 3.61 0.72
CA GLY A 22 -6.97 2.57 -0.11
C GLY A 22 -7.86 1.62 0.67
N PHE A 23 -8.87 1.06 0.00
CA PHE A 23 -9.77 0.03 0.51
C PHE A 23 -9.70 -1.24 -0.35
N SER A 24 -9.61 -2.42 0.27
CA SER A 24 -9.59 -3.73 -0.41
C SER A 24 -8.50 -3.79 -1.51
N GLN A 25 -8.86 -4.01 -2.77
CA GLN A 25 -7.90 -3.95 -3.88
C GLN A 25 -7.23 -2.56 -4.03
N GLY A 26 -7.93 -1.48 -3.68
CA GLY A 26 -7.36 -0.15 -3.60
C GLY A 26 -6.28 -0.01 -2.52
N ALA A 27 -6.38 -0.75 -1.41
CA ALA A 27 -5.33 -0.80 -0.39
C ALA A 27 -4.10 -1.57 -0.90
N CYS A 28 -4.31 -2.66 -1.64
CA CYS A 28 -3.21 -3.35 -2.34
C CYS A 28 -2.49 -2.39 -3.29
N PHE A 29 -3.22 -1.65 -4.12
CA PHE A 29 -2.65 -0.65 -5.03
C PHE A 29 -1.93 0.47 -4.27
N ALA A 30 -2.53 1.01 -3.21
CA ALA A 30 -1.93 2.06 -2.39
C ALA A 30 -0.61 1.62 -1.75
N ALA A 31 -0.51 0.38 -1.27
CA ALA A 31 0.73 -0.18 -0.74
C ALA A 31 1.82 -0.29 -1.84
N LEU A 32 1.46 -0.76 -3.03
CA LEU A 32 2.40 -0.85 -4.16
C LEU A 32 2.89 0.54 -4.61
N LEU A 33 1.99 1.53 -4.68
CA LEU A 33 2.36 2.89 -5.05
C LEU A 33 3.25 3.53 -3.96
N THR A 34 2.98 3.24 -2.70
CA THR A 34 3.83 3.65 -1.57
C THR A 34 5.24 3.08 -1.73
N GLN A 35 5.36 1.76 -1.97
CA GLN A 35 6.64 1.12 -2.24
C GLN A 35 7.36 1.75 -3.43
N TYR A 36 6.63 2.00 -4.52
CA TYR A 36 7.20 2.59 -5.72
C TYR A 36 7.81 3.97 -5.44
N LEU A 37 7.06 4.88 -4.81
CA LEU A 37 7.55 6.24 -4.50
C LEU A 37 8.67 6.26 -3.46
N GLU A 38 8.71 5.29 -2.54
CA GLU A 38 9.80 5.18 -1.55
C GLU A 38 11.09 4.63 -2.16
N THR A 39 10.99 3.71 -3.13
CA THR A 39 12.15 3.00 -3.70
C THR A 39 12.70 3.64 -4.98
N GLN A 40 11.87 4.34 -5.76
CA GLN A 40 12.30 5.04 -6.96
C GLN A 40 12.56 6.51 -6.65
N SER A 41 13.83 6.87 -6.48
CA SER A 41 14.21 8.28 -6.29
C SER A 41 13.87 9.18 -7.49
N ASN A 42 13.60 8.58 -8.66
CA ASN A 42 13.35 9.27 -9.95
C ASN A 42 12.06 8.80 -10.67
N GLY A 43 11.18 8.02 -10.03
CA GLY A 43 9.98 7.46 -10.65
C GLY A 43 8.74 8.34 -10.45
N PHE A 44 8.12 8.80 -11.55
CA PHE A 44 7.03 9.80 -11.60
C PHE A 44 7.44 11.20 -11.13
N ASP A 45 8.14 11.93 -11.99
CA ASP A 45 8.26 13.41 -11.97
C ASP A 45 8.35 14.06 -10.58
N HIS A 46 9.23 13.53 -9.72
CA HIS A 46 9.62 14.10 -8.42
C HIS A 46 8.55 14.10 -7.32
N HIS A 47 7.48 13.29 -7.41
CA HIS A 47 6.61 13.14 -6.25
C HIS A 47 7.41 12.50 -5.09
N PRO A 48 7.54 13.15 -3.92
CA PRO A 48 8.29 12.60 -2.81
C PRO A 48 7.60 11.33 -2.26
N PRO A 49 8.29 10.49 -1.47
CA PRO A 49 7.62 9.45 -0.72
C PRO A 49 6.45 10.02 0.09
N PHE A 50 5.35 9.27 0.17
CA PHE A 50 4.23 9.66 1.02
C PHE A 50 4.69 9.83 2.47
N LYS A 51 4.11 10.79 3.19
CA LYS A 51 4.31 10.94 4.63
C LYS A 51 3.55 9.88 5.42
N PHE A 52 2.47 9.32 4.86
CA PHE A 52 1.72 8.22 5.46
C PHE A 52 0.86 7.44 4.46
N ALA A 53 0.49 6.21 4.82
CA ALA A 53 -0.47 5.38 4.10
C ALA A 53 -1.57 4.83 5.02
N ILE A 54 -2.83 4.84 4.57
CA ILE A 54 -3.97 4.24 5.28
C ILE A 54 -4.54 3.10 4.43
N LEU A 55 -4.51 1.88 4.96
CA LEU A 55 -4.79 0.66 4.23
C LEU A 55 -5.92 -0.11 4.93
N VAL A 56 -7.10 -0.09 4.33
CA VAL A 56 -8.31 -0.69 4.90
C VAL A 56 -8.62 -2.00 4.16
N SER A 57 -8.71 -3.12 4.88
CA SER A 57 -8.96 -4.46 4.31
C SER A 57 -7.99 -4.83 3.17
N GLY A 58 -6.73 -4.38 3.23
CA GLY A 58 -5.72 -4.61 2.20
C GLY A 58 -5.09 -5.99 2.26
N PHE A 59 -4.48 -6.43 1.17
CA PHE A 59 -3.76 -7.70 1.07
C PHE A 59 -2.55 -7.57 0.13
N LYS A 60 -1.59 -8.49 0.24
CA LYS A 60 -0.50 -8.60 -0.74
C LYS A 60 -1.04 -9.16 -2.06
N PRO A 61 -0.70 -8.59 -3.22
CA PRO A 61 -1.15 -9.10 -4.51
C PRO A 61 -0.64 -10.53 -4.71
N LEU A 62 -1.51 -11.42 -5.18
CA LEU A 62 -1.18 -12.80 -5.51
C LEU A 62 -0.84 -12.88 -7.00
N VAL A 63 0.41 -12.60 -7.38
CA VAL A 63 0.83 -12.79 -8.78
C VAL A 63 2.22 -13.42 -8.84
N GLN A 64 2.28 -14.53 -9.58
CA GLN A 64 3.42 -15.45 -9.84
C GLN A 64 4.82 -14.82 -9.73
N GLU A 65 5.69 -15.47 -8.93
CA GLU A 65 7.15 -15.35 -8.71
C GLU A 65 7.83 -13.95 -8.76
N ALA A 66 7.51 -13.10 -9.74
CA ALA A 66 8.06 -11.77 -9.94
C ALA A 66 7.64 -10.73 -8.88
N THR A 67 6.51 -10.92 -8.18
CA THR A 67 6.10 -10.03 -7.08
C THR A 67 6.55 -10.49 -5.69
N ASN A 68 7.25 -11.63 -5.56
CA ASN A 68 7.80 -12.08 -4.27
C ASN A 68 8.79 -11.06 -3.66
N THR A 69 9.35 -10.17 -4.48
CA THR A 69 10.23 -9.09 -4.03
C THR A 69 9.47 -7.81 -3.68
N MET A 70 8.22 -7.66 -4.13
CA MET A 70 7.37 -6.51 -3.81
C MET A 70 6.72 -6.72 -2.45
N LEU A 71 6.61 -5.64 -1.67
CA LEU A 71 6.06 -5.67 -0.31
C LEU A 71 6.75 -6.74 0.56
N SER A 72 8.06 -6.94 0.34
CA SER A 72 8.85 -7.92 1.09
C SER A 72 9.05 -7.46 2.53
N LYS A 73 8.94 -8.40 3.46
CA LYS A 73 9.24 -8.19 4.88
C LYS A 73 10.73 -7.97 5.16
N ASP A 74 11.60 -8.41 4.24
CA ASP A 74 13.06 -8.31 4.41
C ASP A 74 13.58 -6.89 4.13
N CYS A 75 12.80 -6.08 3.43
CA CYS A 75 13.05 -4.66 3.17
C CYS A 75 11.76 -3.87 3.40
N PRO A 76 11.37 -3.66 4.67
CA PRO A 76 10.10 -3.05 5.00
C PRO A 76 10.08 -1.55 4.63
N LEU A 77 8.91 -1.07 4.23
CA LEU A 77 8.66 0.33 3.89
C LEU A 77 8.76 1.21 5.14
N LYS A 78 9.48 2.32 5.04
CA LYS A 78 9.68 3.30 6.11
C LYS A 78 8.50 4.26 6.25
N THR A 79 7.70 4.42 5.19
CA THR A 79 6.49 5.23 5.21
C THR A 79 5.55 4.76 6.33
N PRO A 80 5.21 5.64 7.30
CA PRO A 80 4.27 5.30 8.37
C PRO A 80 2.93 4.80 7.81
N SER A 81 2.43 3.68 8.34
CA SER A 81 1.18 3.10 7.86
C SER A 81 0.17 2.83 8.98
N LEU A 82 -1.11 2.99 8.64
CA LEU A 82 -2.24 2.53 9.43
C LEU A 82 -2.97 1.42 8.67
N HIS A 83 -3.14 0.27 9.30
CA HIS A 83 -3.85 -0.88 8.74
C HIS A 83 -5.14 -1.12 9.51
N TYR A 84 -6.27 -1.08 8.82
CA TYR A 84 -7.58 -1.46 9.37
C TYR A 84 -7.89 -2.91 9.02
N ILE A 85 -8.16 -3.71 10.05
CA ILE A 85 -8.43 -5.15 9.95
C ILE A 85 -9.82 -5.46 10.51
N GLY A 86 -10.69 -5.99 9.66
CA GLY A 86 -11.97 -6.56 10.06
C GLY A 86 -11.79 -8.03 10.46
N ASP A 87 -12.01 -8.36 11.73
CA ASP A 87 -11.78 -9.70 12.27
C ASP A 87 -12.75 -10.76 11.71
N PHE A 88 -13.90 -10.33 11.18
CA PHE A 88 -14.91 -11.21 10.57
C PHE A 88 -15.05 -10.98 9.06
N ASP A 89 -14.08 -10.32 8.41
CA ASP A 89 -14.05 -10.20 6.95
C ASP A 89 -13.84 -11.58 6.32
N THR A 90 -14.79 -11.98 5.48
CA THR A 90 -14.77 -13.27 4.77
C THR A 90 -14.26 -13.15 3.33
N LEU A 91 -14.13 -11.93 2.81
CA LEU A 91 -13.63 -11.65 1.46
C LEU A 91 -12.11 -11.51 1.46
N VAL A 92 -11.59 -10.67 2.36
CA VAL A 92 -10.17 -10.55 2.62
C VAL A 92 -9.92 -11.10 4.01
N LEU A 93 -9.48 -12.35 4.10
CA LEU A 93 -9.28 -12.98 5.40
C LEU A 93 -8.27 -12.18 6.26
N PRO A 94 -8.50 -12.05 7.60
CA PRO A 94 -7.60 -11.30 8.49
C PRO A 94 -6.13 -11.70 8.36
N GLN A 95 -5.83 -12.97 8.08
CA GLN A 95 -4.44 -13.41 7.87
C GLN A 95 -3.79 -12.74 6.64
N LYS A 96 -4.55 -12.52 5.56
CA LYS A 96 -4.07 -11.81 4.37
C LYS A 96 -3.82 -10.33 4.66
N MET A 97 -4.65 -9.72 5.50
CA MET A 97 -4.45 -8.34 5.94
C MET A 97 -3.22 -8.21 6.82
N MET A 98 -3.07 -9.10 7.80
CA MET A 98 -1.89 -9.17 8.64
C MET A 98 -0.60 -9.35 7.82
N ALA A 99 -0.63 -10.23 6.81
CA ALA A 99 0.52 -10.44 5.94
C ALA A 99 0.98 -9.16 5.21
N LEU A 100 0.06 -8.24 4.89
CA LEU A 100 0.41 -6.94 4.30
C LEU A 100 1.12 -6.02 5.31
N THR A 101 0.77 -6.07 6.60
CA THR A 101 1.40 -5.25 7.66
C THR A 101 2.91 -5.52 7.77
N GLU A 102 3.34 -6.75 7.51
CA GLU A 102 4.74 -7.16 7.57
C GLU A 102 5.62 -6.46 6.51
N ALA A 103 5.02 -5.84 5.49
CA ALA A 103 5.74 -5.07 4.48
C ALA A 103 6.11 -3.65 4.95
N PHE A 104 5.65 -3.22 6.12
CA PHE A 104 5.86 -1.88 6.66
C PHE A 104 6.67 -1.92 7.94
N GLN A 105 7.49 -0.90 8.17
CA GLN A 105 8.26 -0.72 9.39
C GLN A 105 7.35 -0.12 10.47
N ASN A 106 7.20 -0.82 11.60
CA ASN A 106 6.40 -0.38 12.76
C ASN A 106 4.97 0.08 12.38
N PRO A 107 4.17 -0.76 11.68
CA PRO A 107 2.82 -0.38 11.26
C PRO A 107 1.91 -0.16 12.47
N THR A 108 1.02 0.83 12.38
CA THR A 108 -0.11 0.95 13.31
C THR A 108 -1.22 0.04 12.84
N ILE A 109 -1.69 -0.85 13.71
CA ILE A 109 -2.74 -1.82 13.38
C ILE A 109 -3.98 -1.50 14.21
N PHE A 110 -5.09 -1.25 13.54
CA PHE A 110 -6.41 -1.12 14.15
C PHE A 110 -7.28 -2.31 13.76
N ARG A 111 -7.86 -2.98 14.76
CA ARG A 111 -8.75 -4.13 14.55
C ARG A 111 -10.15 -3.78 15.00
N HIS A 112 -11.15 -4.27 14.26
CA HIS A 112 -12.55 -4.20 14.67
C HIS A 112 -13.27 -5.52 14.42
N SER A 113 -14.34 -5.75 15.17
CA SER A 113 -15.18 -6.95 15.08
C SER A 113 -16.17 -6.93 13.90
N GLY A 114 -15.84 -6.22 12.82
CA GLY A 114 -16.66 -6.16 11.61
C GLY A 114 -16.03 -6.95 10.47
N GLY A 115 -16.69 -6.91 9.31
CA GLY A 115 -16.12 -7.34 8.03
C GLY A 115 -15.85 -6.16 7.11
#